data_AF-A0A419DSL0-F1
#
_entry.id   AF-A0A419DSL0-F1
#
_cell.length_a   1.000
_cell.length_b   1.000
_cell.length_c   1.000
_cell.angle_alpha   90.00
_cell.angle_beta   90.00
_cell.angle_gamma   90.00
#
_symmetry.space_group_name_H-M   'P 1'
#
loop_
_entity.id
_entity.type
_entity.pdbx_description
1 polymer ?
#
loop_
_entity_poly.entity_id
_entity_poly.type
_entity_poly.pdbx_seq_one_letter_code
_entity_poly.pdbx_strand_id
1 'polypeptide(L)'
;MVNINAKFNRCLKMIEKYPQAFVVGKGSTENEILEVENRLQVTLPPMYREFLRKFSYLATHDEEIWGISPSNNQLDIVFRHQKYNEELRSSSQSEVPSHLLAIQMEDFNSSLTCLDLNAMTYNDQEAKVCFYPIDAQPYYADSFTQVLFEVCDSAVSSYLDDAANIPSSTIEKVSEIKTERKDVYSEAKALIYEHPELSEFGEALSDAELELIEKELKITLPKSYVTFMKEFGGGKFGDNIFFTMFNNELVKTNLELYHPKDHEHALSKHLVAVYFDDLEEFYACLDFKNVMNGEPKIVYREENVPEEDYDDRDAFKSFSDFLYYIIQDTIDVNS
;
A
#
# COMPACT_ATOMS: atom_id res chain seq x y z
N MET A 1 -5.97 7.52 11.46
CA MET A 1 -6.96 6.43 11.65
C MET A 1 -7.00 5.75 10.30
N VAL A 2 -6.34 4.60 10.16
CA VAL A 2 -6.11 3.93 8.87
C VAL A 2 -7.43 3.76 8.12
N ASN A 3 -7.54 4.33 6.91
CA ASN A 3 -8.71 4.15 6.06
C ASN A 3 -8.64 2.78 5.40
N ILE A 4 -9.37 1.83 5.97
CA ILE A 4 -9.30 0.43 5.53
C ILE A 4 -9.73 0.21 4.09
N ASN A 5 -10.63 1.06 3.58
CA ASN A 5 -11.05 1.03 2.19
C ASN A 5 -9.91 1.47 1.26
N ALA A 6 -9.10 2.45 1.66
CA ALA A 6 -7.93 2.87 0.89
C ALA A 6 -6.91 1.73 0.76
N LYS A 7 -6.61 1.03 1.88
CA LYS A 7 -5.70 -0.13 1.87
C LYS A 7 -6.23 -1.28 1.02
N PHE A 8 -7.53 -1.56 1.09
CA PHE A 8 -8.16 -2.57 0.23
C PHE A 8 -8.10 -2.18 -1.25
N ASN A 9 -8.40 -0.92 -1.59
CA ASN A 9 -8.33 -0.42 -2.96
C ASN A 9 -6.91 -0.45 -3.52
N ARG A 10 -5.89 -0.25 -2.68
CA ARG A 10 -4.49 -0.44 -3.08
C ARG A 10 -4.20 -1.89 -3.49
N CYS A 11 -4.74 -2.87 -2.77
CA CYS A 11 -4.66 -4.28 -3.18
C CYS A 11 -5.28 -4.51 -4.56
N LEU A 12 -6.44 -3.89 -4.85
CA LEU A 12 -7.07 -3.96 -6.17
C LEU A 12 -6.11 -3.46 -7.27
N LYS A 13 -5.45 -2.33 -7.03
CA LYS A 13 -4.51 -1.72 -7.98
C LYS A 13 -3.25 -2.52 -8.19
N MET A 14 -2.69 -3.11 -7.13
CA MET A 14 -1.54 -4.01 -7.25
C MET A 14 -1.88 -5.20 -8.15
N ILE A 15 -3.05 -5.80 -7.93
CA ILE A 15 -3.52 -6.94 -8.73
C ILE A 15 -3.80 -6.53 -10.18
N GLU A 16 -4.37 -5.34 -10.41
CA GLU A 16 -4.62 -4.82 -11.77
C GLU A 16 -3.32 -4.47 -12.51
N LYS A 17 -2.35 -3.87 -11.82
CA LYS A 17 -1.08 -3.42 -12.40
C LYS A 17 -0.12 -4.58 -12.67
N TYR A 18 -0.12 -5.59 -11.80
CA TYR A 18 0.78 -6.75 -11.86
C TYR A 18 0.01 -8.08 -11.92
N PRO A 19 -0.91 -8.28 -12.88
CA PRO A 19 -1.78 -9.46 -12.90
C PRO A 19 -1.02 -10.78 -13.07
N GLN A 20 0.27 -10.74 -13.46
CA GLN A 20 1.14 -11.90 -13.56
C GLN A 20 1.62 -12.42 -12.20
N ALA A 21 1.63 -11.56 -11.18
CA ALA A 21 2.01 -11.94 -9.81
C ALA A 21 0.86 -12.66 -9.08
N PHE A 22 -0.35 -12.67 -9.64
CA PHE A 22 -1.57 -13.10 -8.97
C PHE A 22 -2.38 -14.12 -9.76
N VAL A 23 -3.01 -15.03 -9.02
CA VAL A 23 -4.09 -15.88 -9.49
C VAL A 23 -5.31 -15.60 -8.64
N VAL A 24 -6.32 -14.95 -9.23
CA VAL A 24 -7.58 -14.62 -8.58
C VAL A 24 -8.75 -15.32 -9.27
N GLY A 25 -9.81 -15.57 -8.51
CA GLY A 25 -11.10 -16.01 -9.05
C GLY A 25 -11.90 -14.87 -9.69
N LYS A 26 -13.13 -15.18 -10.13
CA LYS A 26 -14.00 -14.22 -10.83
C LYS A 26 -14.84 -13.33 -9.90
N GLY A 27 -14.62 -13.43 -8.60
CA GLY A 27 -15.51 -12.87 -7.59
C GLY A 27 -16.70 -13.79 -7.29
N SER A 28 -17.10 -13.82 -6.01
CA SER A 28 -18.23 -14.60 -5.51
C SER A 28 -19.51 -13.78 -5.48
N THR A 29 -20.61 -14.43 -5.83
CA THR A 29 -21.96 -13.89 -5.65
C THR A 29 -22.38 -13.90 -4.19
N GLU A 30 -23.35 -13.05 -3.84
CA GLU A 30 -23.93 -13.00 -2.50
C GLU A 30 -24.49 -14.36 -2.06
N ASN A 31 -25.07 -15.15 -2.97
CA ASN A 31 -25.58 -16.49 -2.65
C ASN A 31 -24.47 -17.47 -2.31
N GLU A 32 -23.33 -17.41 -3.02
CA GLU A 32 -22.17 -18.27 -2.73
C GLU A 32 -21.56 -17.92 -1.37
N ILE A 33 -21.46 -16.62 -1.05
CA ILE A 33 -20.99 -16.15 0.26
C ILE A 33 -21.92 -16.64 1.38
N LEU A 34 -23.24 -16.48 1.21
CA LEU A 34 -24.23 -16.99 2.16
C LEU A 34 -24.17 -18.51 2.31
N GLU A 35 -23.90 -19.26 1.23
CA GLU A 35 -23.72 -20.71 1.31
C GLU A 35 -22.52 -21.07 2.18
N VAL A 36 -21.39 -20.39 2.01
CA VAL A 36 -20.18 -20.61 2.82
C VAL A 36 -20.43 -20.26 4.29
N GLU A 37 -21.06 -19.12 4.58
CA GLU A 37 -21.47 -18.73 5.94
C GLU A 37 -22.34 -19.80 6.59
N ASN A 38 -23.32 -20.33 5.85
CA ASN A 38 -24.18 -21.41 6.32
C ASN A 38 -23.42 -22.73 6.53
N ARG A 39 -22.48 -23.09 5.67
CA ARG A 39 -21.71 -24.34 5.79
C ARG A 39 -20.72 -24.29 6.95
N LEU A 40 -20.13 -23.13 7.20
CA LEU A 40 -19.18 -22.90 8.29
C LEU A 40 -19.86 -22.46 9.59
N GLN A 41 -21.16 -22.12 9.55
CA GLN A 41 -21.94 -21.61 10.69
C GLN A 41 -21.33 -20.32 11.30
N VAL A 42 -20.91 -19.41 10.43
CA VAL A 42 -20.28 -18.13 10.79
C VAL A 42 -20.93 -16.97 10.05
N THR A 43 -20.70 -15.74 10.54
CA THR A 43 -20.91 -14.51 9.78
C THR A 43 -19.55 -13.95 9.41
N LEU A 44 -19.32 -13.74 8.11
CA LEU A 44 -18.03 -13.27 7.61
C LEU A 44 -17.87 -11.76 7.85
N PRO A 45 -16.67 -11.29 8.22
CA PRO A 45 -16.39 -9.86 8.33
C PRO A 45 -16.69 -9.14 7.00
N PRO A 46 -17.27 -7.93 7.03
CA PRO A 46 -17.61 -7.15 5.84
C PRO A 46 -16.48 -7.03 4.81
N MET A 47 -15.24 -6.76 5.25
CA MET A 47 -14.11 -6.61 4.34
C MET A 47 -13.64 -7.94 3.74
N TYR A 48 -13.75 -9.05 4.48
CA TYR A 48 -13.52 -10.38 3.92
C TYR A 48 -14.59 -10.74 2.88
N ARG A 49 -15.85 -10.35 3.10
CA ARG A 49 -16.91 -10.50 2.08
C ARG A 49 -16.62 -9.68 0.83
N GLU A 50 -16.09 -8.46 0.98
CA GLU A 50 -15.70 -7.63 -0.16
C GLU A 50 -14.56 -8.26 -0.97
N PHE A 51 -13.55 -8.81 -0.29
CA PHE A 51 -12.53 -9.66 -0.94
C PHE A 51 -13.14 -10.82 -1.74
N LEU A 52 -14.07 -11.57 -1.14
CA LEU A 52 -14.73 -12.67 -1.83
C LEU A 52 -15.51 -12.18 -3.06
N ARG A 53 -16.23 -11.06 -2.96
CA ARG A 53 -16.96 -10.47 -4.10
C ARG A 53 -16.05 -10.06 -5.26
N LYS A 54 -14.85 -9.54 -4.96
CA LYS A 54 -13.91 -9.07 -5.98
C LYS A 54 -13.10 -10.21 -6.59
N PHE A 55 -12.58 -11.10 -5.75
CA PHE A 55 -11.57 -12.06 -6.15
C PHE A 55 -11.98 -13.51 -5.96
N SER A 56 -12.98 -13.80 -5.12
CA SER A 56 -13.32 -15.15 -4.69
C SER A 56 -12.24 -15.81 -3.85
N TYR A 57 -10.99 -15.81 -4.30
CA TYR A 57 -9.77 -16.26 -3.63
C TYR A 57 -8.58 -15.51 -4.24
N LEU A 58 -7.41 -15.59 -3.60
CA LEU A 58 -6.17 -15.03 -4.13
C LEU A 58 -5.02 -16.01 -3.88
N ALA A 59 -4.17 -16.22 -4.88
CA ALA A 59 -2.94 -16.97 -4.75
C ALA A 59 -1.81 -16.25 -5.48
N THR A 60 -0.60 -16.38 -4.95
CA THR A 60 0.64 -15.81 -5.48
C THR A 60 1.63 -16.96 -5.75
N HIS A 61 2.90 -16.67 -5.98
CA HIS A 61 3.91 -17.73 -6.06
C HIS A 61 4.11 -18.44 -4.71
N ASP A 62 4.11 -17.66 -3.63
CA ASP A 62 4.55 -18.08 -2.30
C ASP A 62 3.38 -18.22 -1.31
N GLU A 63 2.27 -17.54 -1.55
CA GLU A 63 1.19 -17.40 -0.57
C GLU A 63 -0.20 -17.60 -1.17
N GLU A 64 -1.16 -17.94 -0.31
CA GLU A 64 -2.57 -18.09 -0.69
C GLU A 64 -3.50 -17.54 0.38
N ILE A 65 -4.54 -16.83 -0.07
CA ILE A 65 -5.70 -16.45 0.75
C ILE A 65 -6.89 -17.26 0.23
N TRP A 66 -7.32 -18.20 1.07
CA TRP A 66 -8.48 -19.05 0.80
C TRP A 66 -9.74 -18.21 0.68
N GLY A 67 -10.66 -18.69 -0.14
CA GLY A 67 -11.98 -18.12 -0.28
C GLY A 67 -12.91 -19.10 -0.97
N ILE A 68 -13.76 -18.66 -1.89
CA ILE A 68 -14.74 -19.55 -2.53
C ILE A 68 -14.18 -20.11 -3.82
N SER A 69 -13.92 -21.41 -3.88
CA SER A 69 -13.36 -22.05 -5.07
C SER A 69 -13.76 -23.52 -5.17
N PRO A 70 -15.04 -23.84 -5.37
CA PRO A 70 -15.54 -25.22 -5.30
C PRO A 70 -14.91 -26.17 -6.34
N SER A 71 -14.27 -25.64 -7.39
CA SER A 71 -13.51 -26.41 -8.38
C SER A 71 -12.02 -26.54 -8.06
N ASN A 72 -11.49 -25.81 -7.07
CA ASN A 72 -10.12 -25.89 -6.58
C ASN A 72 -10.09 -26.02 -5.05
N ASN A 73 -10.05 -27.27 -4.59
CA ASN A 73 -9.98 -27.64 -3.19
C ASN A 73 -8.78 -27.04 -2.43
N GLN A 74 -7.71 -26.60 -3.11
CA GLN A 74 -6.59 -25.95 -2.43
C GLN A 74 -6.96 -24.54 -1.96
N LEU A 75 -7.84 -23.84 -2.67
CA LEU A 75 -8.20 -22.44 -2.37
C LEU A 75 -9.60 -22.31 -1.76
N ASP A 76 -10.37 -23.41 -1.70
CA ASP A 76 -11.72 -23.42 -1.13
C ASP A 76 -11.69 -23.45 0.40
N ILE A 77 -12.15 -22.37 1.01
CA ILE A 77 -12.15 -22.18 2.46
C ILE A 77 -12.92 -23.26 3.21
N VAL A 78 -14.05 -23.72 2.67
CA VAL A 78 -14.85 -24.74 3.35
C VAL A 78 -14.14 -26.07 3.31
N PHE A 79 -13.62 -26.46 2.15
CA PHE A 79 -12.86 -27.70 2.01
C PHE A 79 -11.60 -27.68 2.90
N ARG A 80 -10.83 -26.60 2.89
CA ARG A 80 -9.58 -26.48 3.67
C ARG A 80 -9.86 -26.55 5.17
N HIS A 81 -10.89 -25.86 5.67
CA HIS A 81 -11.28 -25.92 7.09
C HIS A 81 -11.74 -27.33 7.50
N GLN A 82 -12.56 -27.98 6.67
CA GLN A 82 -13.00 -29.36 6.92
C GLN A 82 -11.84 -30.35 6.95
N LYS A 83 -10.95 -30.27 5.95
CA LYS A 83 -9.77 -31.13 5.84
C LYS A 83 -8.85 -30.99 7.05
N TYR A 84 -8.56 -29.75 7.47
CA TYR A 84 -7.72 -29.53 8.64
C TYR A 84 -8.35 -30.08 9.93
N ASN A 85 -9.66 -29.89 10.12
CA ASN A 85 -10.38 -30.47 11.26
C ASN A 85 -10.43 -32.01 11.23
N GLU A 86 -10.48 -32.63 10.05
CA GLU A 86 -10.30 -34.09 9.91
C GLU A 86 -8.91 -34.54 10.35
N GLU A 87 -7.86 -33.82 9.97
CA GLU A 87 -6.48 -34.09 10.37
C GLU A 87 -6.29 -33.96 11.89
N LEU A 88 -6.84 -32.91 12.51
CA LEU A 88 -6.85 -32.72 13.97
C LEU A 88 -7.56 -33.88 14.69
N ARG A 89 -8.77 -34.24 14.24
CA ARG A 89 -9.53 -35.38 14.78
C ARG A 89 -8.75 -36.69 14.66
N SER A 90 -8.12 -36.93 13.51
CA SER A 90 -7.31 -38.14 13.28
C SER A 90 -6.12 -38.22 14.24
N SER A 91 -5.62 -37.07 14.67
CA SER A 91 -4.52 -36.91 15.64
C SER A 91 -5.00 -36.76 17.08
N SER A 92 -6.28 -37.00 17.37
CA SER A 92 -6.90 -36.83 18.71
C SER A 92 -6.77 -35.42 19.29
N GLN A 93 -6.63 -34.41 18.43
CA GLN A 93 -6.63 -33.00 18.81
C GLN A 93 -8.05 -32.41 18.70
N SER A 94 -8.30 -31.32 19.43
CA SER A 94 -9.53 -30.54 19.29
C SER A 94 -9.55 -29.83 17.95
N GLU A 95 -10.73 -29.78 17.33
CA GLU A 95 -10.99 -28.98 16.13
C GLU A 95 -10.69 -27.50 16.37
N VAL A 96 -10.45 -26.77 15.28
CA VAL A 96 -10.32 -25.32 15.28
C VAL A 96 -11.59 -24.72 15.93
N PRO A 97 -11.46 -23.82 16.92
CA PRO A 97 -12.60 -23.16 17.54
C PRO A 97 -13.53 -22.53 16.51
N SER A 98 -14.85 -22.66 16.71
CA SER A 98 -15.86 -22.23 15.71
C SER A 98 -15.91 -20.73 15.43
N HIS A 99 -15.26 -19.91 16.26
CA HIS A 99 -15.12 -18.47 16.03
C HIS A 99 -13.86 -18.12 15.24
N LEU A 100 -13.00 -19.09 14.92
CA LEU A 100 -11.80 -18.90 14.11
C LEU A 100 -12.07 -19.37 12.68
N LEU A 101 -12.01 -18.43 11.74
CA LEU A 101 -12.09 -18.71 10.32
C LEU A 101 -10.69 -18.77 9.73
N ALA A 102 -10.23 -19.96 9.39
CA ALA A 102 -8.94 -20.15 8.72
C ALA A 102 -8.97 -19.60 7.29
N ILE A 103 -7.97 -18.79 6.93
CA ILE A 103 -7.86 -18.14 5.62
C ILE A 103 -6.54 -18.45 4.91
N GLN A 104 -5.53 -18.96 5.61
CA GLN A 104 -4.23 -19.33 5.06
C GLN A 104 -3.58 -20.41 5.94
N MET A 105 -2.61 -21.14 5.38
CA MET A 105 -1.78 -22.10 6.12
C MET A 105 -0.32 -21.70 5.98
N GLU A 106 0.40 -21.74 7.10
CA GLU A 106 1.83 -21.46 7.15
C GLU A 106 2.63 -22.72 6.83
N ASP A 107 3.45 -22.65 5.77
CA ASP A 107 4.18 -23.78 5.21
C ASP A 107 5.17 -24.45 6.18
N PHE A 108 5.72 -23.71 7.14
CA PHE A 108 6.79 -24.21 8.00
C PHE A 108 6.28 -24.90 9.27
N ASN A 109 5.13 -24.47 9.82
CA ASN A 109 4.66 -24.92 11.13
C ASN A 109 3.31 -25.65 11.09
N SER A 110 2.66 -25.75 9.91
CA SER A 110 1.28 -26.28 9.79
C SER A 110 0.27 -25.52 10.67
N SER A 111 0.60 -24.29 11.05
CA SER A 111 -0.30 -23.37 11.72
C SER A 111 -1.23 -22.72 10.71
N LEU A 112 -2.43 -22.40 11.15
CA LEU A 112 -3.39 -21.65 10.37
C LEU A 112 -3.28 -20.18 10.71
N THR A 113 -3.43 -19.35 9.69
CA THR A 113 -3.78 -17.95 9.84
C THR A 113 -5.30 -17.84 9.86
N CYS A 114 -5.86 -17.25 10.92
CA CYS A 114 -7.30 -17.23 11.19
C CYS A 114 -7.82 -15.82 11.47
N LEU A 115 -9.02 -15.54 10.99
CA LEU A 115 -9.83 -14.40 11.45
C LEU A 115 -10.57 -14.79 12.73
N ASP A 116 -10.37 -14.02 13.80
CA ASP A 116 -11.09 -14.18 15.06
C ASP A 116 -12.40 -13.37 15.03
N LEU A 117 -13.50 -14.09 14.78
CA LEU A 117 -14.84 -13.52 14.66
C LEU A 117 -15.42 -13.01 15.99
N ASN A 118 -14.77 -13.30 17.12
CA ASN A 118 -15.12 -12.69 18.41
C ASN A 118 -14.33 -11.40 18.68
N ALA A 119 -13.28 -11.12 17.90
CA ALA A 119 -12.40 -9.96 18.06
C ALA A 119 -12.53 -9.01 16.85
N MET A 120 -13.69 -8.38 16.73
CA MET A 120 -13.97 -7.44 15.64
C MET A 120 -13.31 -6.06 15.86
N THR A 121 -12.90 -5.43 14.77
CA THR A 121 -12.23 -4.11 14.73
C THR A 121 -12.89 -3.20 13.67
N TYR A 122 -12.51 -1.92 13.66
CA TYR A 122 -12.97 -0.92 12.68
C TYR A 122 -14.51 -0.85 12.52
N ASN A 123 -15.24 -0.70 13.63
CA ASN A 123 -16.72 -0.69 13.64
C ASN A 123 -17.32 -1.95 13.00
N ASP A 124 -16.84 -3.11 13.44
CA ASP A 124 -17.28 -4.44 13.01
C ASP A 124 -17.10 -4.73 11.51
N GLN A 125 -16.22 -3.99 10.83
CA GLN A 125 -15.87 -4.25 9.42
C GLN A 125 -14.82 -5.34 9.24
N GLU A 126 -14.04 -5.59 10.29
CA GLU A 126 -12.84 -6.42 10.27
C GLU A 126 -12.80 -7.35 11.47
N ALA A 127 -12.05 -8.44 11.34
CA ALA A 127 -11.66 -9.31 12.43
C ALA A 127 -10.15 -9.21 12.64
N LYS A 128 -9.71 -9.26 13.91
CA LYS A 128 -8.29 -9.46 14.20
C LYS A 128 -7.80 -10.79 13.65
N VAL A 129 -6.52 -10.85 13.30
CA VAL A 129 -5.90 -12.05 12.73
C VAL A 129 -4.96 -12.67 13.73
N CYS A 130 -5.10 -13.98 13.92
CA CYS A 130 -4.33 -14.79 14.85
C CYS A 130 -3.80 -16.05 14.18
N PHE A 131 -2.75 -16.64 14.76
CA PHE A 131 -2.35 -17.99 14.42
C PHE A 131 -3.16 -19.02 15.22
N TYR A 132 -3.45 -20.18 14.61
CA TYR A 132 -3.95 -21.37 15.29
C TYR A 132 -2.98 -22.54 15.09
N PRO A 133 -2.55 -23.23 16.16
CA PRO A 133 -2.86 -22.96 17.57
C PRO A 133 -2.32 -21.60 18.04
N ILE A 134 -3.03 -20.97 18.99
CA ILE A 134 -2.69 -19.63 19.47
C ILE A 134 -1.38 -19.67 20.28
N ASP A 135 -0.43 -18.83 19.87
CA ASP A 135 0.86 -18.63 20.55
C ASP A 135 0.76 -17.61 21.70
N ALA A 136 1.90 -17.31 22.34
CA ALA A 136 1.98 -16.37 23.47
C ALA A 136 1.54 -14.93 23.12
N GLN A 137 1.63 -14.54 21.84
CA GLN A 137 1.01 -13.33 21.32
C GLN A 137 -0.24 -13.72 20.53
N PRO A 138 -1.44 -13.32 20.96
CA PRO A 138 -2.68 -13.89 20.42
C PRO A 138 -3.06 -13.35 19.05
N TYR A 139 -2.57 -12.18 18.65
CA TYR A 139 -2.91 -11.54 17.37
C TYR A 139 -1.65 -10.98 16.74
N TYR A 140 -1.49 -11.17 15.43
CA TYR A 140 -0.36 -10.64 14.67
C TYR A 140 -0.78 -9.50 13.72
N ALA A 141 -2.06 -9.37 13.40
CA ALA A 141 -2.61 -8.22 12.66
C ALA A 141 -3.97 -7.78 13.21
N ASP A 142 -4.28 -6.48 13.08
CA ASP A 142 -5.53 -5.90 13.57
C ASP A 142 -6.70 -6.00 12.57
N SER A 143 -6.47 -6.48 11.34
CA SER A 143 -7.49 -6.62 10.30
C SER A 143 -7.11 -7.66 9.23
N PHE A 144 -8.11 -8.22 8.54
CA PHE A 144 -7.91 -9.03 7.35
C PHE A 144 -7.29 -8.21 6.21
N THR A 145 -7.74 -6.96 6.02
CA THR A 145 -7.23 -6.09 4.96
C THR A 145 -5.73 -5.81 5.10
N GLN A 146 -5.19 -5.76 6.33
CA GLN A 146 -3.74 -5.65 6.54
C GLN A 146 -3.00 -6.88 5.99
N VAL A 147 -3.49 -8.09 6.30
CA VAL A 147 -2.89 -9.34 5.81
C VAL A 147 -3.00 -9.46 4.30
N LEU A 148 -4.15 -9.09 3.71
CA LEU A 148 -4.31 -9.05 2.26
C LEU A 148 -3.29 -8.11 1.60
N PHE A 149 -3.03 -6.95 2.22
CA PHE A 149 -2.05 -6.00 1.72
C PHE A 149 -0.64 -6.57 1.76
N GLU A 150 -0.22 -7.18 2.88
CA GLU A 150 1.10 -7.82 3.04
C GLU A 150 1.34 -8.91 1.98
N VAL A 151 0.35 -9.78 1.75
CA VAL A 151 0.42 -10.82 0.71
C VAL A 151 0.55 -10.21 -0.69
N CYS A 152 -0.20 -9.14 -0.98
CA CYS A 152 -0.12 -8.47 -2.27
C CYS A 152 1.22 -7.77 -2.49
N ASP A 153 1.73 -7.08 -1.47
CA ASP A 153 2.99 -6.35 -1.52
C ASP A 153 4.19 -7.29 -1.69
N SER A 154 4.21 -8.38 -0.92
CA SER A 154 5.16 -9.48 -1.05
C SER A 154 5.18 -10.06 -2.46
N ALA A 155 4.00 -10.35 -3.03
CA ALA A 155 3.89 -10.91 -4.38
C ALA A 155 4.39 -9.97 -5.48
N VAL A 156 4.11 -8.67 -5.37
CA VAL A 156 4.61 -7.67 -6.32
C VAL A 156 6.13 -7.56 -6.20
N SER A 157 6.65 -7.51 -4.97
CA SER A 157 8.09 -7.43 -4.71
C SER A 157 8.85 -8.63 -5.31
N SER A 158 8.41 -9.85 -5.01
CA SER A 158 8.98 -11.08 -5.59
C SER A 158 8.93 -11.07 -7.12
N TYR A 159 7.80 -10.64 -7.70
CA TYR A 159 7.66 -10.54 -9.16
C TYR A 159 8.65 -9.54 -9.79
N LEU A 160 8.84 -8.38 -9.16
CA LEU A 160 9.75 -7.34 -9.65
C LEU A 160 11.22 -7.74 -9.54
N ASP A 161 11.58 -8.49 -8.51
CA ASP A 161 12.92 -9.05 -8.32
C ASP A 161 13.24 -10.14 -9.34
N ASP A 162 12.28 -11.04 -9.60
CA ASP A 162 12.43 -12.07 -10.63
C ASP A 162 12.54 -11.46 -12.03
N ALA A 163 11.76 -10.41 -12.32
CA ALA A 163 11.82 -9.68 -13.59
C ALA A 163 13.17 -8.99 -13.81
N ALA A 164 13.83 -8.55 -12.73
CA ALA A 164 15.16 -7.93 -12.77
C ALA A 164 16.27 -8.92 -13.15
N ASN A 165 16.07 -10.21 -12.83
CA ASN A 165 17.06 -11.27 -12.98
C ASN A 165 17.03 -11.99 -14.34
N ILE A 166 16.17 -11.56 -15.27
CA ILE A 166 16.14 -12.07 -16.65
C ILE A 166 17.17 -11.29 -17.50
N PRO A 167 18.12 -11.96 -18.19
CA PRO A 167 19.05 -11.27 -19.08
C PRO A 167 18.27 -10.59 -20.20
N SER A 168 18.31 -9.26 -20.23
CA SER A 168 17.70 -8.40 -21.24
C SER A 168 17.94 -8.93 -22.67
N SER A 169 16.93 -9.61 -23.24
CA SER A 169 16.86 -9.78 -24.69
C SER A 169 16.42 -8.45 -25.31
N THR A 170 17.38 -7.77 -25.90
CA THR A 170 17.29 -6.68 -26.89
C THR A 170 15.90 -6.07 -27.07
N ILE A 171 15.60 -5.02 -26.30
CA ILE A 171 14.56 -4.07 -26.68
C ILE A 171 15.17 -3.10 -27.69
N GLU A 172 14.70 -3.20 -28.94
CA GLU A 172 14.99 -2.22 -29.98
C GLU A 172 14.62 -0.81 -29.51
N LYS A 173 15.56 0.12 -29.70
CA LYS A 173 15.35 1.56 -29.59
C LYS A 173 14.17 1.96 -30.47
N VAL A 174 13.00 2.15 -29.88
CA VAL A 174 11.93 2.91 -30.52
C VAL A 174 12.36 4.38 -30.48
N SER A 175 12.57 4.87 -31.70
CA SER A 175 12.92 6.22 -32.11
C SER A 175 12.19 7.31 -31.33
N GLU A 176 12.94 8.38 -31.03
CA GLU A 176 12.49 9.69 -30.59
C GLU A 176 11.24 10.16 -31.37
N ILE A 177 10.08 10.02 -30.75
CA ILE A 177 8.88 10.76 -31.14
C ILE A 177 8.98 12.10 -30.40
N LYS A 178 9.22 13.17 -31.15
CA LYS A 178 8.96 14.55 -30.71
C LYS A 178 7.47 14.68 -30.41
N THR A 179 7.09 14.35 -29.19
CA THR A 179 5.74 14.58 -28.66
C THR A 179 5.79 15.91 -27.95
N GLU A 180 4.87 16.82 -28.26
CA GLU A 180 4.65 18.03 -27.48
C GLU A 180 4.59 17.64 -26.01
N ARG A 181 5.47 18.21 -25.19
CA ARG A 181 5.64 17.82 -23.79
C ARG A 181 4.36 18.21 -23.05
N LYS A 182 3.49 17.23 -22.80
CA LYS A 182 2.29 17.35 -21.96
C LYS A 182 2.70 18.02 -20.64
N ASP A 183 2.01 19.09 -20.24
CA ASP A 183 2.27 19.77 -18.98
C ASP A 183 1.59 19.00 -17.83
N VAL A 184 2.28 17.98 -17.34
CA VAL A 184 1.79 17.03 -16.32
C VAL A 184 1.31 17.74 -15.05
N TYR A 185 1.95 18.85 -14.67
CA TYR A 185 1.51 19.62 -13.51
C TYR A 185 0.14 20.24 -13.70
N SER A 186 -0.11 20.83 -14.88
CA SER A 186 -1.40 21.45 -15.19
C SER A 186 -2.55 20.43 -15.18
N GLU A 187 -2.27 19.16 -15.50
CA GLU A 187 -3.25 18.08 -15.40
C GLU A 187 -3.52 17.68 -13.97
N ALA A 188 -2.48 17.47 -13.16
CA ALA A 188 -2.65 17.18 -11.74
C ALA A 188 -3.47 18.28 -11.05
N LYS A 189 -3.16 19.54 -11.39
CA LYS A 189 -3.89 20.71 -10.92
C LYS A 189 -5.37 20.69 -11.33
N ALA A 190 -5.67 20.36 -12.58
CA ALA A 190 -7.05 20.26 -13.05
C ALA A 190 -7.83 19.21 -12.25
N LEU A 191 -7.24 18.03 -12.04
CA LEU A 191 -7.82 16.95 -11.25
C LEU A 191 -8.09 17.38 -9.80
N ILE A 192 -7.15 18.09 -9.16
CA ILE A 192 -7.35 18.62 -7.80
C ILE A 192 -8.59 19.54 -7.74
N TYR A 193 -8.78 20.42 -8.74
CA TYR A 193 -9.94 21.31 -8.78
C TYR A 193 -11.26 20.62 -9.14
N GLU A 194 -11.20 19.52 -9.88
CA GLU A 194 -12.38 18.71 -10.23
C GLU A 194 -12.89 17.89 -9.04
N HIS A 195 -12.04 17.65 -8.03
CA HIS A 195 -12.33 16.85 -6.83
C HIS A 195 -12.13 17.63 -5.52
N PRO A 196 -12.88 18.74 -5.30
CA PRO A 196 -12.74 19.55 -4.09
C PRO A 196 -13.11 18.78 -2.81
N GLU A 197 -13.91 17.71 -2.91
CA GLU A 197 -14.27 16.84 -1.78
C GLU A 197 -13.09 16.05 -1.21
N LEU A 198 -12.04 15.83 -2.00
CA LEU A 198 -10.81 15.16 -1.57
C LEU A 198 -9.74 16.16 -1.12
N SER A 199 -9.89 17.44 -1.43
CA SER A 199 -8.83 18.44 -1.27
C SER A 199 -8.96 19.19 0.05
N GLU A 200 -8.02 18.94 0.96
CA GLU A 200 -7.79 19.69 2.20
C GLU A 200 -6.43 20.40 2.16
N PHE A 201 -6.06 20.94 0.98
CA PHE A 201 -4.87 21.77 0.85
C PHE A 201 -5.00 23.10 1.61
N GLY A 202 -3.86 23.60 2.07
CA GLY A 202 -3.73 24.82 2.83
C GLY A 202 -3.71 26.08 1.95
N GLU A 203 -3.16 27.15 2.51
CA GLU A 203 -3.01 28.41 1.81
C GLU A 203 -1.69 28.48 1.04
N ALA A 204 -1.73 29.14 -0.12
CA ALA A 204 -0.57 29.48 -0.92
C ALA A 204 0.54 30.15 -0.11
N LEU A 205 1.78 29.69 -0.29
CA LEU A 205 2.95 30.31 0.35
C LEU A 205 3.51 31.48 -0.45
N SER A 206 3.97 32.49 0.29
CA SER A 206 4.69 33.64 -0.24
C SER A 206 6.16 33.31 -0.57
N ASP A 207 6.78 34.14 -1.40
CA ASP A 207 8.21 34.02 -1.73
C ASP A 207 9.09 34.06 -0.47
N ALA A 208 8.75 34.89 0.51
CA ALA A 208 9.50 35.02 1.76
C ALA A 208 9.42 33.74 2.61
N GLU A 209 8.30 33.03 2.60
CA GLU A 209 8.15 31.74 3.29
C GLU A 209 8.94 30.64 2.60
N LEU A 210 8.95 30.61 1.26
CA LEU A 210 9.75 29.68 0.49
C LEU A 210 11.25 29.92 0.69
N GLU A 211 11.70 31.18 0.68
CA GLU A 211 13.09 31.54 0.98
C GLU A 211 13.51 31.09 2.39
N LEU A 212 12.59 31.12 3.37
CA LEU A 212 12.85 30.60 4.70
C LEU A 212 13.04 29.08 4.69
N ILE A 213 12.19 28.32 3.99
CA ILE A 213 12.32 26.86 3.84
C ILE A 213 13.66 26.51 3.22
N GLU A 214 13.98 27.12 2.08
CA GLU A 214 15.22 26.91 1.34
C GLU A 214 16.46 27.19 2.21
N LYS A 215 16.38 28.25 3.01
CA LYS A 215 17.46 28.63 3.94
C LYS A 215 17.62 27.63 5.09
N GLU A 216 16.53 27.20 5.72
CA GLU A 216 16.57 26.26 6.86
C GLU A 216 17.03 24.87 6.41
N LEU A 217 16.52 24.39 5.26
CA LEU A 217 16.91 23.10 4.67
C LEU A 217 18.22 23.16 3.88
N LYS A 218 18.75 24.36 3.61
CA LYS A 218 19.99 24.62 2.84
C LYS A 218 19.96 24.02 1.43
N ILE A 219 18.83 24.16 0.76
CA ILE A 219 18.56 23.66 -0.60
C ILE A 219 17.86 24.73 -1.43
N THR A 220 17.81 24.56 -2.74
CA THR A 220 16.96 25.34 -3.63
C THR A 220 15.84 24.43 -4.11
N LEU A 221 14.59 24.78 -3.83
CA LEU A 221 13.44 23.96 -4.15
C LEU A 221 13.23 23.93 -5.67
N PRO A 222 12.80 22.78 -6.23
CA PRO A 222 12.53 22.67 -7.65
C PRO A 222 11.31 23.48 -8.07
N LYS A 223 11.28 23.85 -9.36
CA LYS A 223 10.25 24.74 -9.90
C LYS A 223 8.85 24.14 -9.77
N SER A 224 8.71 22.84 -10.04
CA SER A 224 7.42 22.15 -9.92
C SER A 224 6.88 22.20 -8.48
N TYR A 225 7.72 21.90 -7.49
CA TYR A 225 7.34 21.94 -6.08
C TYR A 225 7.09 23.38 -5.58
N VAL A 226 7.90 24.35 -5.99
CA VAL A 226 7.64 25.77 -5.71
C VAL A 226 6.29 26.21 -6.27
N THR A 227 5.93 25.76 -7.47
CA THR A 227 4.63 26.08 -8.09
C THR A 227 3.49 25.50 -7.26
N PHE A 228 3.59 24.24 -6.84
CA PHE A 228 2.64 23.60 -5.93
C PHE A 228 2.49 24.36 -4.61
N MET A 229 3.61 24.72 -3.97
CA MET A 229 3.58 25.42 -2.68
C MET A 229 2.96 26.83 -2.78
N LYS A 230 3.16 27.54 -3.90
CA LYS A 230 2.53 28.84 -4.15
C LYS A 230 1.05 28.75 -4.50
N GLU A 231 0.54 27.57 -4.84
CA GLU A 231 -0.87 27.39 -5.21
C GLU A 231 -1.67 26.73 -4.09
N PHE A 232 -1.07 25.76 -3.41
CA PHE A 232 -1.74 24.87 -2.47
C PHE A 232 -1.09 24.84 -1.07
N GLY A 233 0.16 25.31 -0.93
CA GLY A 233 0.88 25.35 0.36
C GLY A 233 1.21 24.01 1.03
N GLY A 234 0.76 22.90 0.46
CA GLY A 234 0.75 21.58 1.08
C GLY A 234 -0.59 21.28 1.76
N GLY A 235 -0.78 20.04 2.19
CA GLY A 235 -2.00 19.59 2.88
C GLY A 235 -2.37 18.19 2.42
N LYS A 236 -3.65 17.87 2.44
CA LYS A 236 -4.11 16.53 2.09
C LYS A 236 -4.89 16.50 0.80
N PHE A 237 -4.74 15.39 0.08
CA PHE A 237 -5.64 15.01 -1.00
C PHE A 237 -6.09 13.57 -0.78
N GLY A 238 -7.33 13.37 -0.34
CA GLY A 238 -7.76 12.13 0.29
C GLY A 238 -6.94 11.87 1.56
N ASP A 239 -6.37 10.67 1.69
CA ASP A 239 -5.49 10.30 2.82
C ASP A 239 -4.01 10.67 2.58
N ASN A 240 -3.66 11.13 1.37
CA ASN A 240 -2.29 11.44 0.97
C ASN A 240 -1.81 12.78 1.55
N ILE A 241 -0.71 12.79 2.29
CA ILE A 241 -0.20 13.97 3.01
C ILE A 241 0.99 14.59 2.29
N PHE A 242 0.81 15.79 1.75
CA PHE A 242 1.88 16.63 1.22
C PHE A 242 2.32 17.61 2.30
N PHE A 243 3.61 17.61 2.64
CA PHE A 243 4.10 18.42 3.76
C PHE A 243 3.91 19.91 3.54
N THR A 244 3.50 20.57 4.62
CA THR A 244 3.08 21.98 4.62
C THR A 244 4.05 22.85 5.43
N MET A 245 3.89 24.16 5.32
CA MET A 245 4.49 25.11 6.28
C MET A 245 3.64 25.36 7.53
N PHE A 246 2.40 24.87 7.58
CA PHE A 246 1.60 24.97 8.78
C PHE A 246 2.30 24.22 9.91
N ASN A 247 2.54 24.89 11.04
CA ASN A 247 3.36 24.41 12.16
C ASN A 247 4.82 24.02 11.80
N ASN A 248 5.36 24.53 10.68
CA ASN A 248 6.70 24.20 10.18
C ASN A 248 6.92 22.70 9.91
N GLU A 249 5.86 21.96 9.55
CA GLU A 249 5.91 20.51 9.37
C GLU A 249 7.01 20.08 8.39
N LEU A 250 7.08 20.69 7.20
CA LEU A 250 8.11 20.36 6.21
C LEU A 250 9.54 20.49 6.77
N VAL A 251 9.85 21.62 7.41
CA VAL A 251 11.20 21.87 7.95
C VAL A 251 11.48 20.99 9.15
N LYS A 252 10.53 20.90 10.09
CA LYS A 252 10.68 20.14 11.32
C LYS A 252 10.86 18.65 11.04
N THR A 253 9.99 18.05 10.23
CA THR A 253 10.06 16.63 9.88
C THR A 253 11.39 16.30 9.21
N ASN A 254 11.83 17.10 8.23
CA ASN A 254 13.13 16.85 7.59
C ASN A 254 14.31 16.99 8.56
N LEU A 255 14.29 17.98 9.46
CA LEU A 255 15.35 18.12 10.47
C LEU A 255 15.37 16.93 11.46
N GLU A 256 14.21 16.39 11.81
CA GLU A 256 14.08 15.18 12.64
C GLU A 256 14.59 13.94 11.89
N LEU A 257 14.25 13.77 10.61
CA LEU A 257 14.74 12.67 9.76
C LEU A 257 16.25 12.73 9.53
N TYR A 258 16.86 13.92 9.43
CA TYR A 258 18.31 14.09 9.31
C TYR A 258 19.07 13.84 10.62
N HIS A 259 18.38 13.97 11.75
CA HIS A 259 18.96 13.90 13.09
C HIS A 259 18.04 13.10 14.03
N PRO A 260 17.76 11.82 13.71
CA PRO A 260 16.87 11.01 14.52
C PRO A 260 17.48 10.77 15.89
N LYS A 261 16.64 10.80 16.92
CA LYS A 261 17.06 10.50 18.31
C LYS A 261 16.94 9.03 18.66
N ASP A 262 15.97 8.35 18.05
CA ASP A 262 15.55 7.00 18.40
C ASP A 262 15.81 5.98 17.27
N HIS A 263 16.48 6.39 16.17
CA HIS A 263 16.80 5.55 15.02
C HIS A 263 18.31 5.45 14.80
N GLU A 264 18.77 4.30 14.31
CA GLU A 264 20.17 4.03 13.97
C GLU A 264 20.58 4.72 12.67
N HIS A 265 19.63 4.86 11.73
CA HIS A 265 19.88 5.45 10.40
C HIS A 265 19.13 6.77 10.22
N ALA A 266 19.84 7.78 9.73
CA ALA A 266 19.31 9.09 9.39
C ALA A 266 19.09 9.21 7.88
N LEU A 267 18.06 9.96 7.48
CA LEU A 267 17.88 10.36 6.09
C LEU A 267 19.05 11.24 5.66
N SER A 268 19.65 11.01 4.48
CA SER A 268 20.70 11.93 4.05
C SER A 268 20.17 13.31 3.69
N LYS A 269 21.02 14.31 3.93
CA LYS A 269 20.77 15.73 3.65
C LYS A 269 20.58 16.10 2.18
N HIS A 270 20.77 15.17 1.25
CA HIS A 270 20.49 15.39 -0.17
C HIS A 270 19.08 14.95 -0.56
N LEU A 271 18.35 14.32 0.37
CA LEU A 271 16.96 13.92 0.23
C LEU A 271 16.10 14.90 1.05
N VAL A 272 15.04 15.43 0.47
CA VAL A 272 14.05 16.24 1.22
C VAL A 272 12.70 15.57 1.11
N ALA A 273 12.20 15.02 2.21
CA ALA A 273 10.85 14.47 2.30
C ALA A 273 9.82 15.60 2.06
N VAL A 274 8.92 15.39 1.11
CA VAL A 274 7.86 16.35 0.74
C VAL A 274 6.45 15.77 0.86
N TYR A 275 6.37 14.48 1.17
CA TYR A 275 5.15 13.70 1.22
C TYR A 275 5.34 12.56 2.22
N PHE A 276 4.25 12.15 2.87
CA PHE A 276 4.19 10.99 3.74
C PHE A 276 2.95 10.14 3.42
N ASP A 277 3.17 8.85 3.24
CA ASP A 277 2.13 7.84 3.19
C ASP A 277 1.98 7.22 4.59
N ASP A 278 0.87 7.52 5.27
CA ASP A 278 0.61 7.01 6.61
C ASP A 278 0.21 5.54 6.65
N LEU A 279 -0.12 4.94 5.50
CA LEU A 279 -0.51 3.53 5.39
C LEU A 279 0.68 2.60 5.30
N GLU A 280 1.75 3.08 4.66
CA GLU A 280 2.97 2.32 4.42
C GLU A 280 4.14 2.78 5.31
N GLU A 281 4.03 3.95 5.96
CA GLU A 281 5.11 4.57 6.74
C GLU A 281 6.32 5.01 5.89
N PHE A 282 6.07 5.39 4.62
CA PHE A 282 7.11 5.89 3.70
C PHE A 282 7.00 7.39 3.46
N TYR A 283 8.14 8.01 3.21
CA TYR A 283 8.30 9.36 2.71
C TYR A 283 8.63 9.33 1.23
N ALA A 284 8.01 10.23 0.45
CA ALA A 284 8.54 10.55 -0.87
C ALA A 284 9.48 11.76 -0.76
N CYS A 285 10.71 11.58 -1.22
CA CYS A 285 11.80 12.53 -1.07
C CYS A 285 12.27 13.07 -2.42
N LEU A 286 12.48 14.38 -2.48
CA LEU A 286 13.25 15.03 -3.54
C LEU A 286 14.73 14.65 -3.43
N ASP A 287 15.27 14.04 -4.47
CA ASP A 287 16.68 13.62 -4.52
C ASP A 287 17.56 14.61 -5.29
N PHE A 288 18.24 15.48 -4.53
CA PHE A 288 19.12 16.51 -5.05
C PHE A 288 20.47 16.00 -5.57
N LYS A 289 20.81 14.72 -5.41
CA LYS A 289 21.95 14.11 -6.14
C LYS A 289 21.55 13.77 -7.58
N ASN A 290 20.29 13.40 -7.81
CA ASN A 290 19.80 12.93 -9.10
C ASN A 290 18.84 13.94 -9.75
N VAL A 291 19.41 15.01 -10.30
CA VAL A 291 18.65 16.09 -10.96
C VAL A 291 18.59 15.88 -12.48
N MET A 292 17.38 15.88 -13.04
CA MET A 292 17.14 15.80 -14.49
C MET A 292 16.38 17.05 -14.97
N ASN A 293 16.93 17.77 -15.95
CA ASN A 293 16.34 19.00 -16.49
C ASN A 293 16.04 20.09 -15.44
N GLY A 294 16.82 20.15 -14.36
CA GLY A 294 16.63 21.11 -13.27
C GLY A 294 15.60 20.68 -12.21
N GLU A 295 15.05 19.47 -12.32
CA GLU A 295 14.12 18.88 -11.36
C GLU A 295 14.76 17.65 -10.71
N PRO A 296 14.83 17.56 -9.37
CA PRO A 296 15.17 16.33 -8.64
C PRO A 296 14.19 15.20 -8.98
N LYS A 297 14.70 13.96 -9.00
CA LYS A 297 13.83 12.78 -8.93
C LYS A 297 13.09 12.74 -7.59
N ILE A 298 11.98 11.99 -7.56
CA ILE A 298 11.32 11.60 -6.32
C ILE A 298 11.61 10.13 -6.06
N VAL A 299 12.07 9.82 -4.85
CA VAL A 299 12.39 8.47 -4.37
C VAL A 299 11.65 8.19 -3.06
N TYR A 300 11.34 6.93 -2.77
CA TYR A 300 10.70 6.54 -1.50
C TYR A 300 11.71 6.14 -0.44
N ARG A 301 11.45 6.52 0.82
CA ARG A 301 12.29 6.18 1.99
C ARG A 301 11.42 5.92 3.20
N GLU A 302 11.70 4.87 3.94
CA GLU A 302 11.20 4.56 5.28
C GLU A 302 12.12 5.16 6.35
N GLU A 303 11.60 5.29 7.57
CA GLU A 303 12.42 5.63 8.73
C GLU A 303 13.38 4.48 9.07
N ASN A 304 14.59 4.81 9.52
CA ASN A 304 15.54 3.85 10.08
C ASN A 304 16.03 2.73 9.15
N VAL A 305 15.89 2.88 7.83
CA VAL A 305 16.44 1.95 6.85
C VAL A 305 17.68 2.57 6.17
N PRO A 306 18.80 1.84 6.04
CA PRO A 306 19.98 2.31 5.31
C PRO A 306 19.69 2.69 3.86
N GLU A 307 20.33 3.74 3.35
CA GLU A 307 20.14 4.17 1.96
C GLU A 307 20.60 3.15 0.93
N GLU A 308 21.61 2.34 1.26
CA GLU A 308 22.11 1.28 0.39
C GLU A 308 21.11 0.15 0.14
N ASP A 309 20.06 0.04 0.96
CA ASP A 309 19.05 -1.02 0.84
C ASP A 309 17.90 -0.62 -0.09
N TYR A 310 17.87 0.63 -0.56
CA TYR A 310 16.83 1.11 -1.49
C TYR A 310 17.16 0.87 -2.96
N ASP A 311 16.14 0.46 -3.69
CA ASP A 311 16.16 0.41 -5.15
C ASP A 311 15.38 1.57 -5.77
N ASP A 312 16.10 2.52 -6.34
CA ASP A 312 15.51 3.73 -6.96
C ASP A 312 14.95 3.48 -8.38
N ARG A 313 14.70 2.21 -8.78
CA ARG A 313 14.09 1.86 -10.07
C ARG A 313 12.70 2.48 -10.28
N ASP A 314 11.91 2.60 -9.21
CA ASP A 314 10.55 3.16 -9.24
C ASP A 314 10.49 4.67 -8.98
N ALA A 315 11.63 5.36 -9.05
CA ALA A 315 11.71 6.80 -8.85
C ALA A 315 10.94 7.59 -9.93
N PHE A 316 10.19 8.61 -9.50
CA PHE A 316 9.57 9.56 -10.44
C PHE A 316 10.60 10.55 -10.97
N LYS A 317 10.40 11.01 -12.20
CA LYS A 317 11.35 11.90 -12.87
C LYS A 317 11.33 13.32 -12.32
N SER A 318 10.23 13.73 -11.68
CA SER A 318 10.03 15.05 -11.09
C SER A 318 8.88 15.03 -10.07
N PHE A 319 8.77 16.09 -9.27
CA PHE A 319 7.62 16.25 -8.38
C PHE A 319 6.30 16.38 -9.14
N SER A 320 6.28 16.97 -10.34
CA SER A 320 5.05 17.03 -11.15
C SER A 320 4.54 15.64 -11.56
N ASP A 321 5.45 14.73 -11.94
CA ASP A 321 5.09 13.36 -12.31
C ASP A 321 4.55 12.60 -11.09
N PHE A 322 5.21 12.78 -9.94
CA PHE A 322 4.76 12.21 -8.66
C PHE A 322 3.39 12.74 -8.24
N LEU A 323 3.20 14.07 -8.25
CA LEU A 323 1.93 14.70 -7.89
C LEU A 323 0.79 14.19 -8.79
N TYR A 324 0.98 14.17 -10.11
CA TYR A 324 -0.02 13.64 -11.03
C TYR A 324 -0.38 12.19 -10.71
N TYR A 325 0.63 11.35 -10.48
CA TYR A 325 0.43 9.96 -10.11
C TYR A 325 -0.43 9.84 -8.83
N ILE A 326 -0.04 10.50 -7.74
CA ILE A 326 -0.76 10.42 -6.45
C ILE A 326 -2.19 10.96 -6.57
N ILE A 327 -2.39 12.09 -7.25
CA ILE A 327 -3.73 12.67 -7.41
C ILE A 327 -4.64 11.74 -8.22
N GLN A 328 -4.17 11.24 -9.36
CA GLN A 328 -4.93 10.28 -10.17
C GLN A 328 -5.23 9.01 -9.36
N ASP A 329 -4.21 8.50 -8.66
CA ASP A 329 -4.35 7.32 -7.82
C ASP A 329 -5.44 7.53 -6.75
N THR A 330 -5.41 8.67 -6.06
CA THR A 330 -6.40 9.00 -5.03
C THR A 330 -7.82 9.06 -5.58
N ILE A 331 -8.01 9.66 -6.75
CA ILE A 331 -9.33 9.76 -7.40
C ILE A 331 -9.85 8.36 -7.75
N ASP A 332 -9.00 7.53 -8.33
CA ASP A 332 -9.36 6.15 -8.70
C ASP A 332 -9.71 5.29 -7.47
N VAL A 333 -9.15 5.59 -6.28
CA VAL A 333 -9.50 4.92 -5.01
C VAL A 333 -10.84 5.40 -4.44
N ASN A 334 -11.25 6.64 -4.69
CA ASN A 334 -12.41 7.26 -4.07
C ASN A 334 -13.62 7.39 -5.01
N SER A 335 -13.53 6.88 -6.24
CA SER A 335 -14.61 6.80 -7.23
C SER A 335 -15.28 5.43 -7.23
#